data_AF-A0A9Q3E2K4-F1
#
_entry.id   AF-A0A9Q3E2K4-F1
#
_cell.length_a   1.000
_cell.length_b   1.000
_cell.length_c   1.000
_cell.angle_alpha   90.00
_cell.angle_beta   90.00
_cell.angle_gamma   90.00
#
_symmetry.space_group_name_H-M   'P 1'
#
loop_
_entity.id
_entity.type
_entity.pdbx_description
1 polymer ?
#
loop_
_entity_poly.entity_id
_entity_poly.type
_entity_poly.pdbx_seq_one_letter_code
_entity_poly.pdbx_strand_id
1 'polypeptide(L)'
;MNLSPLSLHASLEERWAEEEEPEEIETVLKVVPPAYHQYLDVCSEVKEEKLAPNCTCDYHIELESSLPPVGVIDSLSNQESERLWAYISENVEKCFTRPSSSSTGEFVFFVKTTDGGLCLCVD
;
A
#
# COMPACT_ATOMS: atom_id res chain seq x y z
N MET A 1 10.34 -0.84 40.19
CA MET A 1 11.29 -1.71 39.47
C MET A 1 11.35 -1.19 38.05
N ASN A 2 12.51 -0.70 37.65
CA ASN A 2 12.71 0.04 36.41
C ASN A 2 12.94 -0.97 35.27
N LEU A 3 12.00 -1.07 34.33
CA LEU A 3 12.19 -1.86 33.12
C LEU A 3 12.66 -0.89 32.03
N SER A 4 13.92 -1.06 31.63
CA SER A 4 14.58 -0.29 30.58
C SER A 4 13.91 -0.53 29.21
N PRO A 5 13.80 0.47 28.31
CA PRO A 5 13.03 0.34 27.07
C PRO A 5 13.73 -0.42 25.93
N LEU A 6 14.94 -0.94 26.14
CA LEU A 6 15.82 -1.36 25.04
C LEU A 6 15.79 -2.86 24.69
N SER A 7 14.79 -3.62 25.13
CA SER A 7 14.76 -5.08 24.89
C SER A 7 13.74 -5.55 23.84
N LEU A 8 13.04 -4.66 23.14
CA LEU A 8 12.01 -5.05 22.15
C LEU A 8 12.41 -4.80 20.69
N HIS A 9 13.53 -4.14 20.43
CA HIS A 9 13.97 -3.91 19.06
C HIS A 9 14.73 -5.09 18.44
N ALA A 10 15.30 -5.97 19.27
CA ALA A 10 16.19 -7.04 18.81
C ALA A 10 15.48 -8.33 18.36
N SER A 11 14.15 -8.42 18.39
CA SER A 11 13.40 -9.64 17.96
C SER A 11 12.60 -9.48 16.67
N LEU A 12 12.69 -8.33 16.00
CA LEU A 12 11.99 -8.10 14.72
C LEU A 12 12.90 -8.15 13.50
N GLU A 13 14.23 -8.09 13.67
CA GLU A 13 15.19 -8.14 12.55
C GLU A 13 15.63 -9.55 12.16
N GLU A 14 15.35 -10.58 12.98
CA GLU A 14 15.71 -11.97 12.66
C GLU A 14 14.56 -12.78 12.04
N ARG A 15 13.45 -12.14 11.66
CA ARG A 15 12.26 -12.84 11.13
C ARG A 15 11.95 -12.58 9.65
N TRP A 16 12.88 -11.94 8.92
CA TRP A 16 12.74 -11.68 7.48
C TRP A 16 13.89 -12.24 6.64
N ALA A 17 14.54 -13.32 7.10
CA ALA A 17 15.42 -14.10 6.23
C ALA A 17 14.57 -15.02 5.33
N GLU A 18 14.38 -14.57 4.09
CA GLU A 18 14.27 -15.34 2.84
C GLU A 18 13.46 -16.65 2.83
N GLU A 19 12.26 -16.57 2.27
CA GLU A 19 11.71 -17.60 1.37
C GLU A 19 11.04 -16.86 0.21
N GLU A 20 11.84 -16.31 -0.73
CA GLU A 20 11.33 -16.04 -2.07
C GLU A 20 11.26 -17.38 -2.81
N GLU A 21 10.06 -17.76 -3.24
CA GLU A 21 9.81 -19.04 -3.92
C GLU A 21 10.67 -19.13 -5.21
N PRO A 22 11.51 -20.17 -5.36
CA PRO A 22 12.53 -20.24 -6.42
C PRO A 22 11.95 -20.27 -7.84
N GLU A 23 10.68 -20.63 -7.98
CA GLU A 23 9.99 -20.68 -9.28
C GLU A 23 9.79 -19.27 -9.88
N GLU A 24 9.62 -18.25 -9.05
CA GLU A 24 9.35 -16.88 -9.48
C GLU A 24 10.61 -16.24 -10.09
N ILE A 25 11.75 -16.38 -9.42
CA ILE A 25 13.05 -15.82 -9.85
C ILE A 25 13.49 -16.37 -11.22
N GLU A 26 13.26 -17.67 -11.49
CA GLU A 26 13.65 -18.28 -12.77
C GLU A 26 12.83 -17.72 -13.95
N THR A 27 11.56 -17.39 -13.72
CA THR A 27 10.71 -16.79 -14.75
C THR A 27 11.12 -15.34 -15.04
N VAL A 28 11.41 -14.56 -13.99
CA VAL A 28 11.85 -13.16 -14.11
C VAL A 28 13.20 -13.08 -14.85
N LEU A 29 14.15 -13.98 -14.54
CA LEU A 29 15.45 -14.07 -15.23
C LEU A 29 15.36 -14.27 -16.74
N LYS A 30 14.32 -14.98 -17.22
CA LYS A 30 14.10 -15.24 -18.65
C LYS A 30 13.56 -14.02 -19.39
N VAL A 31 12.86 -13.13 -18.69
CA VAL A 31 12.21 -11.94 -19.27
C VAL A 31 13.10 -10.70 -19.15
N VAL A 32 13.82 -10.57 -18.05
CA VAL A 32 14.66 -9.40 -17.75
C VAL A 32 15.99 -9.49 -18.51
N PRO A 33 16.40 -8.45 -19.27
CA PRO A 33 17.69 -8.43 -19.96
C PRO A 33 18.87 -8.58 -18.99
N PRO A 34 19.98 -9.24 -19.39
CA PRO A 34 21.13 -9.49 -18.50
C PRO A 34 21.72 -8.25 -17.82
N ALA A 35 21.63 -7.08 -18.47
CA ALA A 35 22.10 -5.82 -17.92
C ALA A 35 21.36 -5.39 -16.63
N TYR A 36 20.17 -5.92 -16.38
CA TYR A 36 19.32 -5.57 -15.24
C TYR A 36 19.22 -6.70 -14.20
N HIS A 37 19.96 -7.80 -14.35
CA HIS A 37 19.90 -8.93 -13.40
C HIS A 37 20.34 -8.56 -11.97
N GLN A 38 21.08 -7.46 -11.80
CA GLN A 38 21.41 -6.94 -10.47
C GLN A 38 20.24 -6.25 -9.75
N TYR A 39 19.11 -6.00 -10.44
CA TYR A 39 17.92 -5.33 -9.94
C TYR A 39 16.68 -6.25 -9.94
N LEU A 40 16.89 -7.57 -10.03
CA LEU A 40 15.77 -8.53 -10.00
C LEU A 40 14.94 -8.42 -8.72
N ASP A 41 15.59 -7.93 -7.67
CA ASP A 41 15.00 -7.69 -6.38
C ASP A 41 13.95 -6.56 -6.40
N VAL A 42 13.95 -5.71 -7.45
CA VAL A 42 12.89 -4.72 -7.69
C VAL A 42 11.65 -5.37 -8.31
N CYS A 43 11.79 -6.54 -8.92
CA CYS A 43 10.70 -7.28 -9.56
C CYS A 43 10.00 -8.25 -8.60
N SER A 44 10.29 -8.22 -7.29
CA SER A 44 9.65 -9.12 -6.34
C SER A 44 8.34 -8.55 -5.82
N GLU A 45 7.26 -9.30 -5.98
CA GLU A 45 5.91 -8.89 -5.57
C GLU A 45 5.88 -8.52 -4.08
N VAL A 46 6.60 -9.27 -3.24
CA VAL A 46 6.69 -9.04 -1.78
C VAL A 46 7.28 -7.67 -1.42
N LYS A 47 8.27 -7.18 -2.18
CA LYS A 47 8.86 -5.85 -1.95
C LYS A 47 7.97 -4.74 -2.48
N GLU A 48 7.17 -5.00 -3.51
CA GLU A 48 6.18 -4.04 -4.03
C GLU A 48 5.02 -3.80 -3.05
N GLU A 49 4.73 -4.74 -2.16
CA GLU A 49 3.61 -4.66 -1.20
C GLU A 49 3.81 -3.72 -0.01
N LYS A 50 4.93 -2.98 0.08
CA LYS A 50 5.18 -2.03 1.19
C LYS A 50 5.60 -0.67 0.67
N LEU A 51 5.05 0.40 1.27
CA LEU A 51 5.52 1.75 0.98
C LEU A 51 7.01 1.88 1.30
N ALA A 52 7.71 2.58 0.42
CA ALA A 52 9.06 3.04 0.72
C ALA A 52 9.05 3.91 1.99
N PRO A 53 10.12 3.87 2.79
CA PRO A 53 10.26 4.78 3.93
C PRO A 53 10.22 6.24 3.48
N ASN A 54 9.60 7.10 4.30
CA ASN A 54 9.57 8.55 4.08
C ASN A 54 10.97 9.10 3.78
N CYS A 55 11.10 9.88 2.71
CA CYS A 55 12.33 10.49 2.26
C CYS A 55 12.22 12.02 2.13
N THR A 56 13.35 12.69 1.91
CA THR A 56 13.36 14.13 1.58
C THR A 56 12.68 14.46 0.25
N CYS A 57 12.36 13.42 -0.52
CA CYS A 57 11.68 13.45 -1.80
C CYS A 57 10.17 13.17 -1.70
N ASP A 58 9.60 13.04 -0.50
CA ASP A 58 8.17 12.79 -0.32
C ASP A 58 7.34 13.91 -0.99
N TYR A 59 6.26 13.50 -1.65
CA TYR A 59 5.41 14.42 -2.37
C TYR A 59 4.68 15.36 -1.40
N HIS A 60 4.82 16.67 -1.61
CA HIS A 60 4.14 17.69 -0.84
C HIS A 60 3.06 18.37 -1.69
N ILE A 61 1.85 18.50 -1.15
CA ILE A 61 0.74 19.20 -1.79
C ILE A 61 0.66 20.59 -1.18
N GLU A 62 1.09 21.60 -1.92
CA GLU A 62 0.91 23.01 -1.55
C GLU A 62 -0.54 23.43 -1.80
N LEU A 63 -1.17 24.03 -0.79
CA LEU A 63 -2.55 24.49 -0.89
C LEU A 63 -2.59 25.99 -1.20
N GLU A 64 -3.31 26.37 -2.25
CA GLU A 64 -3.54 27.79 -2.59
C GLU A 64 -4.61 28.46 -1.70
N SER A 65 -5.50 27.67 -1.09
CA SER A 65 -6.62 28.14 -0.28
C SER A 65 -6.94 27.20 0.90
N SER A 66 -8.01 27.49 1.64
CA SER A 66 -8.47 26.62 2.74
C SER A 66 -8.88 25.23 2.25
N LEU A 67 -8.79 24.24 3.15
CA LEU A 67 -9.23 22.86 2.93
C LEU A 67 -10.73 22.80 2.58
N PRO A 68 -11.15 21.90 1.67
CA PRO A 68 -12.56 21.65 1.43
C PRO A 68 -13.22 20.99 2.66
N PRO A 69 -14.56 21.12 2.81
CA PRO A 69 -15.29 20.44 3.86
C PRO A 69 -15.28 18.92 3.65
N VAL A 70 -15.57 18.17 4.71
CA VAL A 70 -15.74 16.72 4.62
C VAL A 70 -16.93 16.38 3.73
N GLY A 71 -16.68 15.64 2.65
CA GLY A 71 -17.69 15.10 1.75
C GLY A 71 -18.64 14.13 2.44
N VAL A 72 -19.86 14.01 1.91
CA VAL A 72 -20.84 13.02 2.38
C VAL A 72 -20.57 11.69 1.69
N ILE A 73 -20.53 10.60 2.46
CA ILE A 73 -20.40 9.25 1.90
C ILE A 73 -21.72 8.90 1.19
N ASP A 74 -21.65 8.59 -0.11
CA ASP A 74 -22.82 8.13 -0.87
C ASP A 74 -23.17 6.66 -0.53
N SER A 75 -24.40 6.25 -0.85
CA SER A 75 -24.88 4.90 -0.57
C SER A 75 -24.26 3.87 -1.53
N LEU A 76 -23.32 3.07 -1.03
CA LEU A 76 -22.73 1.95 -1.77
C LEU A 76 -23.67 0.73 -1.78
N SER A 77 -23.65 -0.05 -2.87
CA SER A 77 -24.26 -1.37 -2.89
C SER A 77 -23.54 -2.35 -1.94
N ASN A 78 -24.16 -3.49 -1.64
CA ASN A 78 -23.52 -4.51 -0.79
C ASN A 78 -22.19 -5.01 -1.39
N GLN A 79 -22.15 -5.23 -2.70
CA GLN A 79 -20.96 -5.69 -3.40
C GLN A 79 -19.83 -4.65 -3.33
N GLU A 80 -20.15 -3.37 -3.52
CA GLU A 80 -19.19 -2.27 -3.42
C GLU A 80 -18.70 -2.08 -2.00
N SER A 81 -19.59 -2.23 -1.00
CA SER A 81 -19.23 -2.16 0.41
C SER A 81 -18.25 -3.27 0.80
N GLU A 82 -18.52 -4.52 0.40
CA GLU A 82 -17.61 -5.65 0.61
C GLU A 82 -16.26 -5.41 -0.06
N ARG A 83 -16.27 -4.90 -1.31
CA ARG A 83 -15.04 -4.58 -2.02
C ARG A 83 -14.25 -3.46 -1.35
N LEU A 84 -14.92 -2.42 -0.86
CA LEU A 84 -14.30 -1.31 -0.14
C LEU A 84 -13.64 -1.78 1.15
N TRP A 85 -14.32 -2.62 1.94
CA TRP A 85 -13.73 -3.19 3.15
C TRP A 85 -12.50 -4.05 2.86
N ALA A 86 -12.56 -4.88 1.82
CA ALA A 86 -11.40 -5.67 1.39
C ALA A 86 -10.24 -4.76 0.98
N TYR A 87 -10.50 -3.73 0.17
CA TYR A 87 -9.49 -2.77 -0.25
C TYR A 87 -8.84 -2.05 0.94
N ILE A 88 -9.64 -1.52 1.87
CA ILE A 88 -9.12 -0.81 3.05
C ILE A 88 -8.25 -1.75 3.88
N SER A 89 -8.70 -2.98 4.12
CA SER A 89 -7.98 -3.94 4.96
C SER A 89 -6.61 -4.27 4.34
N GLU A 90 -6.60 -4.62 3.06
CA GLU A 90 -5.38 -4.91 2.30
C GLU A 90 -4.40 -3.72 2.29
N ASN A 91 -4.90 -2.51 2.04
CA ASN A 91 -4.04 -1.32 1.94
C ASN A 91 -3.56 -0.81 3.31
N VAL A 92 -4.25 -1.15 4.40
CA VAL A 92 -3.77 -0.90 5.76
C VAL A 92 -2.67 -1.90 6.14
N GLU A 93 -2.84 -3.18 5.79
CA GLU A 93 -1.81 -4.21 6.00
C GLU A 93 -0.53 -3.92 5.21
N LYS A 94 -0.66 -3.43 3.98
CA LYS A 94 0.45 -2.98 3.11
C LYS A 94 1.06 -1.64 3.52
N CYS A 95 0.54 -1.00 4.56
CA CYS A 95 0.90 0.36 5.00
C CYS A 95 0.70 1.46 3.94
N PHE A 96 -0.08 1.19 2.87
CA PHE A 96 -0.39 2.16 1.81
C PHE A 96 -1.35 3.24 2.29
N THR A 97 -2.25 2.88 3.21
CA THR A 97 -3.20 3.81 3.84
C THR A 97 -3.20 3.63 5.35
N ARG A 98 -3.70 4.65 6.07
CA ARG A 98 -3.87 4.59 7.52
C ARG A 98 -5.10 5.38 7.95
N PRO A 99 -5.69 5.07 9.12
CA PRO A 99 -6.70 5.93 9.72
C PRO A 99 -6.19 7.37 9.84
N SER A 100 -7.06 8.32 9.50
CA SER A 100 -6.75 9.75 9.53
C SER A 100 -7.87 10.53 10.20
N SER A 101 -7.51 11.56 10.97
CA SER A 101 -8.45 12.51 11.60
C SER A 101 -8.47 13.84 10.86
N SER A 102 -8.34 13.80 9.53
CA SER A 102 -8.34 14.97 8.66
C SER A 102 -9.66 15.75 8.76
N SER A 103 -9.59 17.08 8.68
CA SER A 103 -10.76 17.97 8.59
C SER A 103 -11.35 18.05 7.18
N THR A 104 -10.75 17.36 6.21
CA THR A 104 -11.21 17.19 4.84
C THR A 104 -11.32 15.70 4.50
N GLY A 105 -12.23 15.36 3.60
CA GLY A 105 -12.38 14.01 3.06
C GLY A 105 -13.23 14.04 1.82
N GLU A 106 -12.90 13.20 0.85
CA GLU A 106 -13.66 13.02 -0.38
C GLU A 106 -14.54 11.76 -0.27
N PHE A 107 -15.55 11.64 -1.14
CA PHE A 107 -16.27 10.38 -1.27
C PHE A 107 -15.50 9.40 -2.18
N VAL A 108 -15.85 8.12 -2.06
CA VAL A 108 -15.33 7.08 -2.94
C VAL A 108 -16.47 6.45 -3.73
N PHE A 109 -16.16 6.02 -4.94
CA PHE A 109 -17.10 5.31 -5.82
C PHE A 109 -16.37 4.20 -6.57
N PHE A 110 -17.12 3.33 -7.25
CA PHE A 110 -16.55 2.23 -8.02
C PHE A 110 -16.80 2.39 -9.52
N VAL A 111 -15.75 2.10 -10.29
CA VAL A 111 -15.83 1.99 -11.75
C VAL A 111 -15.63 0.54 -12.14
N LYS A 112 -16.45 0.05 -13.08
CA LYS A 112 -16.31 -1.31 -13.60
C LYS A 112 -15.12 -1.40 -14.54
N THR A 113 -14.23 -2.34 -14.28
CA THR A 113 -13.06 -2.62 -15.12
C THR A 113 -13.42 -3.49 -16.33
N THR A 114 -12.55 -3.56 -17.34
CA THR A 114 -12.79 -4.34 -18.57
C THR A 114 -12.86 -5.85 -18.33
N ASP A 115 -12.15 -6.34 -17.31
CA ASP A 115 -12.20 -7.71 -16.80
C ASP A 115 -13.44 -7.99 -15.94
N GLY A 116 -14.29 -6.98 -15.73
CA GLY A 116 -15.56 -7.12 -15.02
C GLY A 116 -15.48 -6.91 -13.50
N GLY A 117 -14.30 -6.61 -12.98
CA GLY A 117 -14.08 -6.22 -11.59
C GLY A 117 -14.53 -4.80 -11.25
N LEU A 118 -14.26 -4.41 -10.00
CA LEU A 118 -14.55 -3.07 -9.46
C LEU A 118 -13.25 -2.39 -9.04
N CYS A 119 -12.99 -1.21 -9.60
CA CYS A 119 -11.89 -0.33 -9.25
C CYS A 119 -12.40 0.78 -8.33
N LEU A 120 -11.76 0.96 -7.18
CA LEU A 120 -12.06 2.04 -6.25
C LEU A 120 -11.52 3.36 -6.83
N CYS A 121 -12.36 4.39 -6.88
CA CYS A 121 -11.98 5.74 -7.26
C CYS A 121 -12.28 6.70 -6.10
N VAL A 122 -11.38 7.65 -5.90
CA VAL A 122 -11.56 8.84 -5.06
C VAL A 122 -11.90 9.98 -6.01
N ASP A 123 -12.93 10.76 -5.70
CA ASP A 123 -13.29 11.96 -6.50
C ASP A 123 -12.22 13.07 -6.42
#